data_AF-A0A418SWZ5-F1
#
_entry.id   AF-A0A418SWZ5-F1
#
_cell.length_a   1.000
_cell.length_b   1.000
_cell.length_c   1.000
_cell.angle_alpha   90.00
_cell.angle_beta   90.00
_cell.angle_gamma   90.00
#
_symmetry.space_group_name_H-M   'P 1'
#
loop_
_entity.id
_entity.type
_entity.pdbx_description
1 polymer ?
#
loop_
_entity_poly.entity_id
_entity_poly.type
_entity_poly.pdbx_seq_one_letter_code
_entity_poly.pdbx_strand_id
1 'polypeptide(L)'
;MARKPVLSTDKLKDLGADKLAQLVLEEAERNAGFRRQAKAALAGKSGPEAIAKLIDRRLSGLARAKSFIEWDKARAFTEDLRSLTDTITAELGPAAPALAIDRLLRFIATHEQVFERVDDSSGRVQDVYYQAIHATGDLAPSLLVPEADALPEKIMTALGESTHGYLANVTEAVAAHLPQDSLARWDGDLKDAIAERQAEDAARKSDGWFYSMTSQWAAMRQILASARGDLDLLIALELKKKPHMQDTLGIAEQLLEIGRSAEALEWVRKSGRRTFDEADDGLSPERVSLEARILDATGDRSAAQVLRWRCFKARPSADILREHLKQLPDFEDIEAEDRAHAFALEMAEPEVALQFFLDWPRLDLAAKLITTHPHRWDGGDWHILPKVAGLLEHDHPLAATILYRALLDNILDRARSKAYGHGAKYLGKLGLLAGEVDPIRPGGMVDHATYLAKLKTAHPRKSGFWARVGDGEPKAPQASGARRPVWIKDDG
;
A
#
# COMPACT_ATOMS: atom_id res chain seq x y z
N MET A 1 -37.57 -3.65 11.36
CA MET A 1 -37.04 -2.53 10.54
C MET A 1 -37.33 -2.85 9.08
N ALA A 2 -38.13 -2.04 8.39
CA ALA A 2 -38.42 -2.27 6.97
C ALA A 2 -37.16 -2.04 6.14
N ARG A 3 -36.72 -3.04 5.36
CA ARG A 3 -35.61 -2.92 4.41
C ARG A 3 -35.93 -1.79 3.43
N LYS A 4 -35.05 -0.79 3.34
CA LYS A 4 -35.11 0.21 2.25
C LYS A 4 -35.21 -0.53 0.92
N PRO A 5 -36.20 -0.23 0.06
CA PRO A 5 -36.27 -0.84 -1.25
C PRO A 5 -34.99 -0.45 -2.00
N VAL A 6 -34.18 -1.45 -2.34
CA VAL A 6 -32.94 -1.26 -3.10
C VAL A 6 -33.33 -0.81 -4.50
N LEU A 7 -32.83 0.37 -4.88
CA LEU A 7 -32.90 0.90 -6.24
C LEU A 7 -32.03 0.00 -7.12
N SER A 8 -32.60 -0.60 -8.16
CA SER A 8 -31.89 -1.46 -9.10
C SER A 8 -32.29 -1.12 -10.54
N THR A 9 -31.40 -1.39 -11.49
CA THR A 9 -31.64 -1.17 -12.92
C THR A 9 -32.90 -1.86 -13.42
N ASP A 10 -33.17 -3.09 -12.99
CA ASP A 10 -34.37 -3.83 -13.44
C ASP A 10 -35.66 -3.21 -12.92
N LYS A 11 -35.70 -2.76 -11.66
CA LYS A 11 -36.87 -2.05 -11.11
C LYS A 11 -37.07 -0.68 -11.76
N LEU A 12 -35.99 -0.04 -12.22
CA LEU A 12 -36.08 1.20 -12.97
C LEU A 12 -36.69 0.95 -14.35
N LYS A 13 -36.33 -0.14 -15.04
CA LYS A 13 -36.93 -0.51 -16.34
C LYS A 13 -38.45 -0.68 -16.24
N ASP A 14 -38.96 -1.21 -15.13
CA ASP A 14 -40.41 -1.41 -14.89
C ASP A 14 -41.22 -0.09 -14.90
N LEU A 15 -40.58 1.07 -14.69
CA LEU A 15 -41.25 2.38 -14.76
C LEU A 15 -41.66 2.78 -16.18
N GLY A 16 -41.10 2.12 -17.20
CA GLY A 16 -41.33 2.46 -18.60
C GLY A 16 -40.50 3.67 -19.09
N ALA A 17 -40.29 3.72 -20.41
CA ALA A 17 -39.39 4.70 -21.03
C ALA A 17 -39.83 6.16 -20.79
N ASP A 18 -41.13 6.45 -20.83
CA ASP A 18 -41.66 7.82 -20.68
C ASP A 18 -41.41 8.37 -19.28
N LYS A 19 -41.66 7.55 -18.24
CA LYS A 19 -41.45 7.98 -16.85
C LYS A 19 -39.97 8.14 -16.52
N LEU A 20 -39.12 7.26 -17.04
CA LEU A 20 -37.68 7.38 -16.92
C LEU A 20 -37.15 8.64 -17.64
N ALA A 21 -37.61 8.91 -18.86
CA ALA A 21 -37.21 10.10 -19.61
C ALA A 21 -37.60 11.40 -18.89
N GLN A 22 -38.79 11.44 -18.27
CA GLN A 22 -39.22 12.57 -17.45
C GLN A 22 -38.30 12.75 -16.23
N LEU A 23 -38.02 11.69 -15.48
CA LEU A 23 -37.14 11.75 -14.31
C LEU A 23 -35.71 12.20 -14.68
N VAL A 24 -35.20 11.71 -15.82
CA VAL A 24 -33.90 12.13 -16.35
C VAL A 24 -33.89 13.61 -16.72
N LEU A 25 -34.94 14.12 -17.37
CA LEU A 25 -35.06 15.55 -17.70
C LEU A 25 -35.13 16.42 -16.44
N GLU A 26 -35.96 16.04 -15.47
CA GLU A 26 -36.10 16.76 -14.20
C GLU A 26 -34.78 16.82 -13.41
N GLU A 27 -34.03 15.71 -13.35
CA GLU A 27 -32.72 15.70 -12.70
C GLU A 27 -31.68 16.47 -13.53
N ALA A 28 -31.71 16.37 -14.86
CA ALA A 28 -30.83 17.15 -15.73
C ALA A 28 -31.07 18.65 -15.61
N GLU A 29 -32.29 19.10 -15.33
CA GLU A 29 -32.58 20.51 -15.07
C GLU A 29 -31.91 21.01 -13.78
N ARG A 30 -31.82 20.17 -12.75
CA ARG A 30 -31.29 20.52 -11.41
C ARG A 30 -29.80 20.25 -11.25
N ASN A 31 -29.25 19.30 -12.01
CA ASN A 31 -27.89 18.82 -11.88
C ASN A 31 -27.12 18.95 -13.20
N ALA A 32 -26.20 19.93 -13.26
CA ALA A 32 -25.41 20.19 -14.46
C ALA A 32 -24.49 19.02 -14.84
N GLY A 33 -23.96 18.27 -13.86
CA GLY A 33 -23.18 17.06 -14.08
C GLY A 33 -24.00 15.98 -14.76
N PHE A 34 -25.16 15.66 -14.18
CA PHE A 34 -26.09 14.68 -14.74
C PHE A 34 -26.62 15.08 -16.12
N ARG A 35 -26.91 16.38 -16.34
CA ARG A 35 -27.29 16.90 -17.67
C ARG A 35 -26.24 16.57 -18.73
N ARG A 36 -24.96 16.65 -18.39
CA ARG A 36 -23.86 16.32 -19.31
C ARG A 36 -23.82 14.83 -19.62
N GLN A 37 -23.97 13.98 -18.61
CA GLN A 37 -24.07 12.52 -18.79
C GLN A 37 -25.26 12.16 -19.70
N ALA A 38 -26.45 12.68 -19.40
CA ALA A 38 -27.65 12.45 -20.23
C ALA A 38 -27.48 12.94 -21.67
N LYS A 39 -26.83 14.09 -21.89
CA LYS A 39 -26.50 14.58 -23.24
C LYS A 39 -25.48 13.71 -23.96
N ALA A 40 -24.47 13.19 -23.25
CA ALA A 40 -23.49 12.26 -23.82
C ALA A 40 -24.15 10.95 -24.23
N ALA A 41 -24.96 10.35 -23.35
CA ALA A 41 -25.72 9.14 -23.64
C ALA A 41 -26.70 9.33 -24.81
N LEU A 42 -27.35 10.49 -24.91
CA LEU A 42 -28.19 10.83 -26.07
C LEU A 42 -27.38 10.99 -27.36
N ALA A 43 -26.20 11.61 -27.30
CA ALA A 43 -25.30 11.73 -28.44
C ALA A 43 -24.77 10.36 -28.92
N GLY A 44 -24.65 9.38 -28.01
CA GLY A 44 -24.31 8.00 -28.36
C GLY A 44 -25.28 7.34 -29.33
N LYS A 45 -26.55 7.77 -29.36
CA LYS A 45 -27.50 7.32 -30.39
C LYS A 45 -27.13 7.78 -31.81
N SER A 46 -26.36 8.86 -31.93
CA SER A 46 -25.89 9.41 -33.19
C SER A 46 -24.51 8.86 -33.60
N GLY A 47 -23.95 7.91 -32.84
CA GLY A 47 -22.66 7.28 -33.10
C GLY A 47 -21.51 7.80 -32.22
N PRO A 48 -20.40 7.04 -32.12
CA PRO A 48 -19.27 7.37 -31.25
C PRO A 48 -18.60 8.71 -31.59
N GLU A 49 -18.62 9.14 -32.85
CA GLU A 49 -18.06 10.43 -33.29
C GLU A 49 -18.80 11.63 -32.70
N ALA A 50 -20.10 11.50 -32.44
CA ALA A 50 -20.88 12.56 -31.81
C ALA A 50 -20.48 12.73 -30.34
N ILE A 51 -20.27 11.62 -29.62
CA ILE A 51 -19.74 11.62 -28.25
C ILE A 51 -18.32 12.24 -28.25
N ALA A 52 -17.46 11.82 -29.17
CA ALA A 52 -16.11 12.34 -29.31
C ALA A 52 -16.08 13.88 -29.50
N LYS A 53 -16.97 14.43 -30.35
CA LYS A 53 -17.09 15.90 -30.53
C LYS A 53 -17.48 16.64 -29.24
N LEU A 54 -18.35 16.06 -28.42
CA LEU A 54 -18.72 16.66 -27.13
C LEU A 54 -17.54 16.67 -26.16
N ILE A 55 -16.79 15.57 -26.10
CA ILE A 55 -15.56 15.43 -25.30
C ILE A 55 -14.51 16.43 -25.80
N ASP A 56 -14.29 16.53 -27.11
CA ASP A 56 -13.31 17.42 -27.71
C ASP A 56 -13.56 18.90 -27.37
N ARG A 57 -14.83 19.30 -27.27
CA ARG A 57 -15.20 20.65 -26.82
C ARG A 57 -14.78 20.88 -25.37
N ARG A 58 -14.96 19.90 -24.49
CA ARG A 58 -14.54 19.99 -23.08
C ARG A 58 -13.02 20.02 -22.94
N LEU A 59 -12.31 19.11 -23.62
CA LEU A 59 -10.85 19.09 -23.65
C LEU A 59 -10.26 20.40 -24.19
N SER A 60 -10.86 20.96 -25.25
CA SER A 60 -10.46 22.27 -25.78
C SER A 60 -10.69 23.39 -24.77
N GLY A 61 -11.76 23.32 -23.97
CA GLY A 61 -12.01 24.27 -22.88
C GLY A 61 -10.97 24.14 -21.76
N LEU A 62 -10.64 22.92 -21.36
CA LEU A 62 -9.65 22.61 -20.33
C LEU A 62 -8.27 23.18 -20.70
N ALA A 63 -7.82 22.90 -21.93
CA ALA A 63 -6.52 23.32 -22.46
C ALA A 63 -6.41 24.85 -22.69
N ARG A 64 -7.52 25.55 -22.96
CA ARG A 64 -7.52 27.01 -23.17
C ARG A 64 -7.65 27.80 -21.88
N ALA A 65 -8.18 27.20 -20.83
CA ALA A 65 -8.40 27.91 -19.57
C ALA A 65 -7.06 28.26 -18.92
N LYS A 66 -6.97 29.49 -18.38
CA LYS A 66 -5.75 30.04 -17.77
C LYS A 66 -5.95 30.51 -16.33
N SER A 67 -7.20 30.60 -15.87
CA SER A 67 -7.51 31.06 -14.54
C SER A 67 -7.07 30.04 -13.49
N PHE A 68 -6.48 30.54 -12.41
CA PHE A 68 -6.19 29.75 -11.21
C PHE A 68 -7.50 29.28 -10.55
N ILE A 69 -7.45 28.10 -9.95
CA ILE A 69 -8.56 27.43 -9.31
C ILE A 69 -8.35 27.55 -7.80
N GLU A 70 -9.16 28.41 -7.19
CA GLU A 70 -9.17 28.63 -5.75
C GLU A 70 -9.48 27.34 -4.99
N TRP A 71 -8.94 27.23 -3.77
CA TRP A 71 -9.03 26.04 -2.92
C TRP A 71 -10.47 25.57 -2.65
N ASP A 72 -11.43 26.51 -2.58
CA ASP A 72 -12.84 26.24 -2.36
C ASP A 72 -13.51 25.58 -3.58
N LYS A 73 -12.94 25.77 -4.78
CA LYS A 73 -13.38 25.20 -6.06
C LYS A 73 -12.57 23.99 -6.48
N ALA A 74 -11.40 23.74 -5.89
CA ALA A 74 -10.51 22.63 -6.25
C ALA A 74 -11.24 21.28 -6.26
N ARG A 75 -12.07 21.00 -5.25
CA ARG A 75 -12.88 19.77 -5.20
C ARG A 75 -13.86 19.66 -6.37
N ALA A 76 -14.59 20.72 -6.67
CA ALA A 76 -15.55 20.73 -7.77
C ALA A 76 -14.86 20.58 -9.13
N PHE A 77 -13.67 21.16 -9.27
CA PHE A 77 -12.82 20.99 -10.45
C PHE A 77 -12.35 19.54 -10.61
N THR A 78 -11.84 18.90 -9.55
CA THR A 78 -11.46 17.48 -9.58
C THR A 78 -12.62 16.58 -10.00
N GLU A 79 -13.82 16.81 -9.46
CA GLU A 79 -15.01 16.04 -9.86
C GLU A 79 -15.43 16.31 -11.32
N ASP A 80 -15.20 17.51 -11.85
CA ASP A 80 -15.47 17.81 -13.26
C ASP A 80 -14.49 17.07 -14.20
N LEU A 81 -13.21 16.98 -13.82
CA LEU A 81 -12.19 16.21 -14.53
C LEU A 81 -12.51 14.70 -14.48
N ARG A 82 -12.85 14.16 -13.31
CA ARG A 82 -13.27 12.76 -13.17
C ARG A 82 -14.51 12.47 -14.02
N SER A 83 -15.51 13.34 -13.98
CA SER A 83 -16.69 13.19 -14.84
C SER A 83 -16.34 13.22 -16.33
N LEU A 84 -15.30 13.95 -16.75
CA LEU A 84 -14.82 13.93 -18.14
C LEU A 84 -14.19 12.58 -18.49
N THR A 85 -13.29 12.06 -17.65
CA THR A 85 -12.65 10.76 -17.88
C THR A 85 -13.67 9.63 -17.84
N ASP A 86 -14.62 9.66 -16.91
CA ASP A 86 -15.73 8.68 -16.82
C ASP A 86 -16.60 8.69 -18.07
N THR A 87 -16.85 9.87 -18.65
CA THR A 87 -17.61 9.96 -19.91
C THR A 87 -16.84 9.33 -21.07
N ILE A 88 -15.51 9.52 -21.11
CA ILE A 88 -14.66 8.90 -22.14
C ILE A 88 -14.71 7.37 -22.00
N THR A 89 -14.54 6.85 -20.79
CA THR A 89 -14.42 5.41 -20.56
C THR A 89 -15.76 4.68 -20.61
N ALA A 90 -16.84 5.24 -20.07
CA ALA A 90 -18.13 4.57 -20.00
C ALA A 90 -18.96 4.70 -21.28
N GLU A 91 -18.90 5.85 -21.96
CA GLU A 91 -19.76 6.11 -23.13
C GLU A 91 -19.02 5.90 -24.46
N LEU A 92 -17.76 6.35 -24.57
CA LEU A 92 -16.99 6.24 -25.82
C LEU A 92 -16.18 4.93 -25.88
N GLY A 93 -15.61 4.50 -24.75
CA GLY A 93 -14.77 3.29 -24.65
C GLY A 93 -15.40 2.03 -25.27
N PRO A 94 -16.62 1.62 -24.87
CA PRO A 94 -17.25 0.40 -25.38
C PRO A 94 -17.63 0.47 -26.87
N ALA A 95 -17.85 1.68 -27.40
CA ALA A 95 -18.31 1.88 -28.78
C ALA A 95 -17.15 2.10 -29.77
N ALA A 96 -16.10 2.79 -29.34
CA ALA A 96 -14.94 3.13 -30.17
C ALA A 96 -13.68 3.32 -29.30
N PRO A 97 -13.01 2.21 -28.89
CA PRO A 97 -11.89 2.25 -27.96
C PRO A 97 -10.71 3.10 -28.47
N ALA A 98 -10.42 3.06 -29.77
CA ALA A 98 -9.38 3.91 -30.37
C ALA A 98 -9.68 5.41 -30.23
N LEU A 99 -10.92 5.82 -30.46
CA LEU A 99 -11.33 7.22 -30.26
C LEU A 99 -11.27 7.62 -28.78
N ALA A 100 -11.65 6.73 -27.87
CA ALA A 100 -11.56 6.96 -26.44
C ALA A 100 -10.11 7.16 -25.99
N ILE A 101 -9.20 6.28 -26.40
CA ILE A 101 -7.76 6.38 -26.10
C ILE A 101 -7.19 7.69 -26.65
N ASP A 102 -7.51 8.09 -27.88
CA ASP A 102 -7.05 9.37 -28.43
C ASP A 102 -7.45 10.57 -27.53
N ARG A 103 -8.64 10.52 -26.90
CA ARG A 103 -9.13 11.57 -26.01
C ARG A 103 -8.53 11.46 -24.60
N LEU A 104 -8.25 10.25 -24.10
CA LEU A 104 -7.51 10.05 -22.86
C LEU A 104 -6.08 10.58 -22.99
N LEU A 105 -5.36 10.27 -24.07
CA LEU A 105 -4.03 10.81 -24.35
C LEU A 105 -4.06 12.33 -24.42
N ARG A 106 -5.06 12.90 -25.10
CA ARG A 106 -5.27 14.36 -25.16
C ARG A 106 -5.58 14.97 -23.79
N PHE A 107 -6.32 14.26 -22.93
CA PHE A 107 -6.56 14.68 -21.55
C PHE A 107 -5.26 14.66 -20.73
N ILE A 108 -4.51 13.56 -20.78
CA ILE A 108 -3.24 13.40 -20.06
C ILE A 108 -2.24 14.48 -20.50
N ALA A 109 -2.19 14.82 -21.78
CA ALA A 109 -1.35 15.90 -22.31
C ALA A 109 -1.64 17.29 -21.70
N THR A 110 -2.78 17.51 -21.02
CA THR A 110 -3.09 18.78 -20.36
C THR A 110 -2.44 18.97 -18.99
N HIS A 111 -1.76 17.95 -18.45
CA HIS A 111 -1.31 17.90 -17.06
C HIS A 111 -0.50 19.13 -16.62
N GLU A 112 0.51 19.55 -17.36
CA GLU A 112 1.37 20.69 -16.97
C GLU A 112 0.53 21.95 -16.77
N GLN A 113 -0.30 22.28 -17.77
CA GLN A 113 -1.16 23.46 -17.74
C GLN A 113 -2.20 23.39 -16.61
N VAL A 114 -2.71 22.20 -16.30
CA VAL A 114 -3.71 22.02 -15.25
C VAL A 114 -3.07 22.13 -13.87
N PHE A 115 -1.91 21.52 -13.64
CA PHE A 115 -1.22 21.54 -12.35
C PHE A 115 -0.68 22.93 -12.01
N GLU A 116 -0.29 23.73 -13.00
CA GLU A 116 0.06 25.15 -12.77
C GLU A 116 -1.11 26.01 -12.28
N ARG A 117 -2.35 25.54 -12.47
CA ARG A 117 -3.57 26.31 -12.20
C ARG A 117 -4.30 25.89 -10.93
N VAL A 118 -3.80 24.89 -10.19
CA VAL A 118 -4.46 24.40 -8.98
C VAL A 118 -3.42 23.95 -7.96
N ASP A 119 -3.60 24.31 -6.70
CA ASP A 119 -2.82 23.72 -5.61
C ASP A 119 -3.32 22.29 -5.37
N ASP A 120 -2.55 21.30 -5.82
CA ASP A 120 -2.82 19.88 -5.60
C ASP A 120 -1.89 19.24 -4.58
N SER A 121 -1.56 19.96 -3.50
CA SER A 121 -0.83 19.39 -2.36
C SER A 121 -1.52 18.15 -1.75
N SER A 122 -2.81 17.94 -2.05
CA SER A 122 -3.57 16.74 -1.65
C SER A 122 -3.45 15.53 -2.60
N GLY A 123 -2.88 15.70 -3.80
CA GLY A 123 -2.74 14.68 -4.85
C GLY A 123 -4.04 14.30 -5.57
N ARG A 124 -5.16 14.96 -5.30
CA ARG A 124 -6.49 14.59 -5.79
C ARG A 124 -6.67 14.83 -7.28
N VAL A 125 -6.04 15.88 -7.82
CA VAL A 125 -6.09 16.17 -9.25
C VAL A 125 -5.16 15.19 -9.98
N GLN A 126 -3.97 14.97 -9.45
CA GLN A 126 -2.99 14.02 -9.96
C GLN A 126 -3.56 12.59 -10.02
N ASP A 127 -4.33 12.17 -9.03
CA ASP A 127 -5.03 10.88 -9.03
C ASP A 127 -5.95 10.70 -10.25
N VAL A 128 -6.62 11.75 -10.72
CA VAL A 128 -7.49 11.67 -11.91
C VAL A 128 -6.66 11.43 -13.17
N TYR A 129 -5.45 11.98 -13.25
CA TYR A 129 -4.53 11.71 -14.36
C TYR A 129 -4.01 10.27 -14.33
N TYR A 130 -3.65 9.74 -13.15
CA TYR A 130 -3.31 8.32 -13.03
C TYR A 130 -4.49 7.41 -13.41
N GLN A 131 -5.72 7.75 -13.02
CA GLN A 131 -6.92 7.02 -13.46
C GLN A 131 -7.10 7.06 -14.98
N ALA A 132 -6.83 8.19 -15.65
CA ALA A 132 -6.88 8.28 -17.10
C ALA A 132 -5.79 7.43 -17.79
N ILE A 133 -4.60 7.34 -17.18
CA ILE A 133 -3.51 6.48 -17.65
C ILE A 133 -3.93 5.01 -17.53
N HIS A 134 -4.43 4.58 -16.36
CA HIS A 134 -4.94 3.22 -16.17
C HIS A 134 -6.07 2.89 -17.16
N ALA A 135 -7.03 3.80 -17.35
CA ALA A 135 -8.10 3.63 -18.31
C ALA A 135 -7.61 3.50 -19.77
N THR A 136 -6.45 4.09 -20.10
CA THR A 136 -5.82 3.90 -21.41
C THR A 136 -5.34 2.46 -21.56
N GLY A 137 -4.75 1.89 -20.51
CA GLY A 137 -4.38 0.48 -20.44
C GLY A 137 -5.59 -0.45 -20.51
N ASP A 138 -6.65 -0.17 -19.75
CA ASP A 138 -7.88 -1.00 -19.74
C ASP A 138 -8.57 -1.08 -21.11
N LEU A 139 -8.47 -0.01 -21.92
CA LEU A 139 -9.04 0.03 -23.27
C LEU A 139 -8.11 -0.56 -24.33
N ALA A 140 -6.80 -0.61 -24.11
CA ALA A 140 -5.82 -1.09 -25.09
C ALA A 140 -6.09 -2.52 -25.60
N PRO A 141 -6.51 -3.50 -24.77
CA PRO A 141 -6.90 -4.84 -25.23
C PRO A 141 -8.07 -4.87 -26.23
N SER A 142 -8.89 -3.81 -26.26
CA SER A 142 -10.07 -3.73 -27.13
C SER A 142 -9.74 -3.15 -28.51
N LEU A 143 -8.50 -2.75 -28.76
CA LEU A 143 -8.06 -2.20 -30.04
C LEU A 143 -7.94 -3.28 -31.11
N LEU A 144 -8.23 -2.90 -32.35
CA LEU A 144 -7.86 -3.70 -33.51
C LEU A 144 -6.34 -3.66 -33.71
N VAL A 145 -5.77 -4.70 -34.31
CA VAL A 145 -4.32 -4.80 -34.53
C VAL A 145 -3.71 -3.54 -35.19
N PRO A 146 -4.29 -2.95 -36.25
CA PRO A 146 -3.74 -1.72 -36.84
C PRO A 146 -3.80 -0.51 -35.90
N GLU A 147 -4.79 -0.45 -35.01
CA GLU A 147 -4.95 0.64 -34.06
C GLU A 147 -3.96 0.52 -32.91
N ALA A 148 -3.75 -0.71 -32.40
CA ALA A 148 -2.71 -1.01 -31.42
C ALA A 148 -1.31 -0.76 -32.00
N ASP A 149 -1.08 -1.14 -33.25
CA ASP A 149 0.20 -0.93 -33.94
C ASP A 149 0.58 0.56 -34.08
N ALA A 150 -0.42 1.43 -34.25
CA ALA A 150 -0.24 2.88 -34.33
C ALA A 150 -0.19 3.59 -32.96
N LEU A 151 -0.51 2.89 -31.86
CA LEU A 151 -0.62 3.50 -30.53
C LEU A 151 0.69 4.10 -30.01
N PRO A 152 1.88 3.47 -30.18
CA PRO A 152 3.16 4.07 -29.82
C PRO A 152 3.37 5.48 -30.38
N GLU A 153 3.16 5.67 -31.68
CA GLU A 153 3.33 6.96 -32.36
C GLU A 153 2.35 8.00 -31.80
N LYS A 154 1.10 7.59 -31.54
CA LYS A 154 0.08 8.46 -30.93
C LYS A 154 0.46 8.91 -29.52
N ILE A 155 1.01 8.01 -28.70
CA ILE A 155 1.47 8.32 -27.34
C ILE A 155 2.62 9.33 -27.40
N MET A 156 3.64 9.05 -28.21
CA MET A 156 4.80 9.94 -28.37
C MET A 156 4.38 11.31 -28.89
N THR A 157 3.46 11.37 -29.85
CA THR A 157 2.95 12.63 -30.43
C THR A 157 2.11 13.42 -29.43
N ALA A 158 1.23 12.74 -28.68
CA ALA A 158 0.30 13.42 -27.79
C ALA A 158 0.97 13.97 -26.53
N LEU A 159 1.90 13.22 -25.94
CA LEU A 159 2.56 13.59 -24.69
C LEU A 159 3.88 14.33 -24.89
N GLY A 160 4.57 14.05 -26.00
CA GLY A 160 5.87 14.65 -26.30
C GLY A 160 6.89 14.45 -25.18
N GLU A 161 7.80 15.41 -25.05
CA GLU A 161 8.72 15.50 -23.92
C GLU A 161 8.00 16.10 -22.70
N SER A 162 7.71 15.29 -21.69
CA SER A 162 7.04 15.72 -20.45
C SER A 162 7.92 15.53 -19.22
N THR A 163 7.90 16.51 -18.33
CA THR A 163 8.64 16.50 -17.06
C THR A 163 7.98 15.68 -15.96
N HIS A 164 6.71 15.29 -16.10
CA HIS A 164 5.91 14.64 -15.05
C HIS A 164 5.95 13.10 -15.08
N GLY A 165 6.72 12.49 -15.99
CA GLY A 165 6.87 11.03 -16.04
C GLY A 165 5.74 10.27 -16.74
N TYR A 166 4.69 10.96 -17.21
CA TYR A 166 3.49 10.30 -17.74
C TYR A 166 3.72 9.48 -19.00
N LEU A 167 4.76 9.79 -19.78
CA LEU A 167 5.14 8.98 -20.93
C LEU A 167 5.51 7.54 -20.53
N ALA A 168 6.29 7.38 -19.46
CA ALA A 168 6.65 6.07 -18.93
C ALA A 168 5.42 5.35 -18.34
N ASN A 169 4.58 6.05 -17.58
CA ASN A 169 3.37 5.47 -16.98
C ASN A 169 2.36 4.99 -18.04
N VAL A 170 2.16 5.75 -19.12
CA VAL A 170 1.30 5.33 -20.24
C VAL A 170 1.92 4.14 -20.98
N THR A 171 3.25 4.15 -21.17
CA THR A 171 3.96 3.01 -21.77
C THR A 171 3.73 1.74 -20.95
N GLU A 172 3.87 1.81 -19.63
CA GLU A 172 3.61 0.70 -18.71
C GLU A 172 2.17 0.19 -18.82
N ALA A 173 1.19 1.09 -18.88
CA ALA A 173 -0.22 0.74 -18.97
C ALA A 173 -0.59 0.01 -20.27
N VAL A 174 0.10 0.26 -21.38
CA VAL A 174 -0.29 -0.29 -22.70
C VAL A 174 0.62 -1.39 -23.22
N ALA A 175 1.89 -1.47 -22.77
CA ALA A 175 2.91 -2.29 -23.41
C ALA A 175 2.52 -3.78 -23.54
N ALA A 176 1.89 -4.35 -22.51
CA ALA A 176 1.45 -5.76 -22.51
C ALA A 176 0.34 -6.07 -23.54
N HIS A 177 -0.28 -5.05 -24.12
CA HIS A 177 -1.41 -5.18 -25.05
C HIS A 177 -1.02 -4.86 -26.50
N LEU A 178 0.23 -4.47 -26.74
CA LEU A 178 0.72 -4.13 -28.08
C LEU A 178 1.29 -5.36 -28.79
N PRO A 179 1.22 -5.41 -30.13
CA PRO A 179 1.92 -6.43 -30.91
C PRO A 179 3.43 -6.37 -30.68
N GLN A 180 4.08 -7.54 -30.69
CA GLN A 180 5.53 -7.67 -30.43
C GLN A 180 6.38 -6.86 -31.42
N ASP A 181 5.98 -6.83 -32.69
CA ASP A 181 6.67 -6.03 -33.72
C ASP A 181 6.55 -4.51 -33.44
N SER A 182 5.41 -4.06 -32.91
CA SER A 182 5.23 -2.65 -32.52
C SER A 182 6.11 -2.29 -31.32
N LEU A 183 6.21 -3.18 -30.32
CA LEU A 183 7.12 -3.00 -29.18
C LEU A 183 8.59 -2.96 -29.62
N ALA A 184 8.97 -3.81 -30.58
CA ALA A 184 10.33 -3.86 -31.10
C ALA A 184 10.71 -2.58 -31.88
N ARG A 185 9.79 -2.08 -32.72
CA ARG A 185 9.97 -0.79 -33.40
C ARG A 185 10.07 0.36 -32.42
N TRP A 186 9.17 0.42 -31.42
CA TRP A 186 9.18 1.49 -30.43
C TRP A 186 10.48 1.50 -29.59
N ASP A 187 11.01 0.33 -29.20
CA ASP A 187 12.32 0.27 -28.53
C ASP A 187 13.46 0.77 -29.43
N GLY A 188 13.42 0.41 -30.73
CA GLY A 188 14.37 0.89 -31.72
C GLY A 188 14.36 2.42 -31.86
N ASP A 189 13.17 3.00 -32.02
CA ASP A 189 12.98 4.45 -32.13
C ASP A 189 13.50 5.17 -30.88
N LEU A 190 13.21 4.65 -29.69
CA LEU A 190 13.71 5.20 -28.42
C LEU A 190 15.23 5.06 -28.28
N LYS A 191 15.81 3.95 -28.74
CA LYS A 191 17.25 3.74 -28.74
C LYS A 191 17.95 4.81 -29.59
N ASP A 192 17.44 5.07 -30.78
CA ASP A 192 18.00 6.04 -31.71
C ASP A 192 17.82 7.47 -31.19
N ALA A 193 16.63 7.80 -30.65
CA ALA A 193 16.37 9.10 -30.01
C ALA A 193 17.28 9.37 -28.80
N ILE A 194 17.56 8.36 -27.97
CA ILE A 194 18.52 8.48 -26.86
C ILE A 194 19.92 8.76 -27.39
N ALA A 195 20.37 8.06 -28.44
CA ALA A 195 21.70 8.23 -29.00
C ALA A 195 21.88 9.63 -29.62
N GLU A 196 20.87 10.11 -30.35
CA GLU A 196 20.84 11.46 -30.91
C GLU A 196 20.92 12.52 -29.79
N ARG A 197 20.04 12.44 -28.80
CA ARG A 197 20.03 13.39 -27.67
C ARG A 197 21.34 13.39 -26.89
N GLN A 198 21.95 12.23 -26.68
CA GLN A 198 23.26 12.15 -26.02
C GLN A 198 24.38 12.82 -26.84
N ALA A 199 24.34 12.73 -28.17
CA ALA A 199 25.29 13.41 -29.03
C ALA A 199 25.08 14.94 -29.01
N GLU A 200 23.83 15.40 -29.06
CA GLU A 200 23.48 16.82 -28.91
C GLU A 200 23.94 17.39 -27.56
N ASP A 201 23.66 16.65 -26.47
CA ASP A 201 24.02 17.02 -25.11
C ASP A 201 25.54 17.10 -24.93
N ALA A 202 26.31 16.19 -25.54
CA ALA A 202 27.77 16.20 -25.52
C ALA A 202 28.39 17.36 -26.33
N ALA A 203 27.73 17.79 -27.41
CA ALA A 203 28.16 18.93 -28.21
C ALA A 203 27.88 20.29 -27.55
N ARG A 204 27.02 20.31 -26.52
CA ARG A 204 26.64 21.53 -25.80
C ARG A 204 27.76 21.99 -24.88
N LYS A 205 28.09 23.28 -24.89
CA LYS A 205 29.01 23.87 -23.90
C LYS A 205 28.31 23.90 -22.53
N SER A 206 28.95 23.34 -21.52
CA SER A 206 28.40 23.16 -20.18
C SER A 206 28.24 24.48 -19.43
N ASP A 207 27.06 25.10 -19.52
CA ASP A 207 26.69 26.32 -18.76
C ASP A 207 25.80 26.04 -17.53
N GLY A 208 25.60 24.77 -17.15
CA GLY A 208 24.84 24.39 -15.95
C GLY A 208 24.19 23.01 -16.02
N TRP A 209 23.45 22.66 -14.97
CA TRP A 209 22.61 21.46 -14.96
C TRP A 209 21.39 21.66 -15.86
N PHE A 210 21.10 20.66 -16.71
CA PHE A 210 19.87 20.61 -17.49
C PHE A 210 19.23 19.22 -17.38
N TYR A 211 17.91 19.18 -17.45
CA TYR A 211 17.14 17.93 -17.46
C TYR A 211 17.16 17.32 -18.87
N SER A 212 17.53 16.04 -18.97
CA SER A 212 17.54 15.28 -20.24
C SER A 212 16.48 14.18 -20.20
N MET A 213 15.68 14.09 -21.26
CA MET A 213 14.61 13.09 -21.40
C MET A 213 15.12 11.65 -21.51
N THR A 214 16.42 11.49 -21.77
CA THR A 214 17.08 10.19 -21.94
C THR A 214 16.84 9.23 -20.78
N SER A 215 16.68 9.72 -19.55
CA SER A 215 16.35 8.89 -18.38
C SER A 215 14.93 8.29 -18.44
N GLN A 216 13.95 9.08 -18.87
CA GLN A 216 12.56 8.64 -19.04
C GLN A 216 12.44 7.67 -20.22
N TRP A 217 13.09 7.97 -21.35
CA TRP A 217 13.15 7.04 -22.48
C TRP A 217 13.87 5.74 -22.12
N ALA A 218 14.94 5.79 -21.33
CA ALA A 218 15.59 4.57 -20.84
C ALA A 218 14.63 3.73 -19.97
N ALA A 219 13.83 4.35 -19.11
CA ALA A 219 12.82 3.65 -18.32
C ALA A 219 11.73 3.02 -19.21
N MET A 220 11.26 3.73 -20.25
CA MET A 220 10.35 3.15 -21.24
C MET A 220 10.95 1.94 -21.93
N ARG A 221 12.22 2.00 -22.34
CA ARG A 221 12.90 0.84 -22.94
C ARG A 221 12.95 -0.37 -22.01
N GLN A 222 13.03 -0.18 -20.69
CA GLN A 222 12.94 -1.28 -19.73
C GLN A 222 11.54 -1.88 -19.66
N ILE A 223 10.51 -1.04 -19.69
CA ILE A 223 9.10 -1.48 -19.75
C ILE A 223 8.87 -2.30 -21.03
N LEU A 224 9.34 -1.80 -22.18
CA LEU A 224 9.21 -2.48 -23.47
C LEU A 224 9.99 -3.81 -23.50
N ALA A 225 11.21 -3.84 -22.96
CA ALA A 225 11.99 -5.07 -22.82
C ALA A 225 11.24 -6.12 -21.98
N SER A 226 10.65 -5.69 -20.85
CA SER A 226 9.85 -6.56 -19.98
C SER A 226 8.61 -7.09 -20.70
N ALA A 227 7.86 -6.24 -21.40
CA ALA A 227 6.67 -6.64 -22.17
C ALA A 227 7.00 -7.57 -23.36
N ARG A 228 8.22 -7.50 -23.88
CA ARG A 228 8.75 -8.39 -24.93
C ARG A 228 9.33 -9.70 -24.38
N GLY A 229 9.53 -9.81 -23.06
CA GLY A 229 10.30 -10.89 -22.46
C GLY A 229 11.79 -10.87 -22.84
N ASP A 230 12.31 -9.71 -23.26
CA ASP A 230 13.71 -9.52 -23.66
C ASP A 230 14.58 -9.20 -22.43
N LEU A 231 14.87 -10.26 -21.65
CA LEU A 231 15.62 -10.14 -20.42
C LEU A 231 17.08 -9.69 -20.65
N ASP A 232 17.69 -10.06 -21.78
CA ASP A 232 19.05 -9.62 -22.10
C ASP A 232 19.11 -8.11 -22.34
N LEU A 233 18.12 -7.54 -23.02
CA LEU A 233 17.99 -6.10 -23.14
C LEU A 233 17.76 -5.44 -21.78
N LEU A 234 16.90 -6.01 -20.94
CA LEU A 234 16.63 -5.48 -19.59
C LEU A 234 17.92 -5.44 -18.75
N ILE A 235 18.70 -6.53 -18.74
CA ILE A 235 20.02 -6.65 -18.09
C ILE A 235 20.98 -5.59 -18.64
N ALA A 236 21.06 -5.44 -19.96
CA ALA A 236 21.95 -4.46 -20.59
C ALA A 236 21.58 -3.01 -20.24
N LEU A 237 20.28 -2.71 -20.11
CA LEU A 237 19.80 -1.40 -19.67
C LEU A 237 20.08 -1.18 -18.18
N GLU A 238 19.89 -2.19 -17.33
CA GLU A 238 20.14 -2.12 -15.89
C GLU A 238 21.63 -1.87 -15.59
N LEU A 239 22.53 -2.55 -16.32
CA LEU A 239 23.98 -2.38 -16.18
C LEU A 239 24.47 -0.96 -16.50
N LYS A 240 23.71 -0.17 -17.28
CA LYS A 240 24.03 1.24 -17.55
C LYS A 240 23.73 2.17 -16.39
N LYS A 241 22.88 1.76 -15.44
CA LYS A 241 22.58 2.55 -14.23
C LYS A 241 23.76 2.50 -13.26
N LYS A 242 23.86 3.52 -12.40
CA LYS A 242 24.81 3.49 -11.27
C LYS A 242 24.47 2.31 -10.35
N PRO A 243 25.44 1.63 -9.72
CA PRO A 243 25.19 0.44 -8.90
C PRO A 243 24.07 0.60 -7.86
N HIS A 244 24.03 1.72 -7.13
CA HIS A 244 23.00 2.00 -6.12
C HIS A 244 21.60 2.32 -6.68
N MET A 245 21.43 2.37 -8.00
CA MET A 245 20.14 2.55 -8.68
C MET A 245 19.68 1.26 -9.38
N GLN A 246 20.50 0.20 -9.34
CA GLN A 246 20.20 -1.05 -10.02
C GLN A 246 19.17 -1.87 -9.25
N ASP A 247 18.12 -2.33 -9.91
CA ASP A 247 17.15 -3.30 -9.40
C ASP A 247 17.74 -4.71 -9.48
N THR A 248 18.65 -5.01 -8.55
CA THR A 248 19.38 -6.28 -8.58
C THR A 248 18.50 -7.48 -8.21
N LEU A 249 17.52 -7.27 -7.33
CA LEU A 249 16.59 -8.33 -6.90
C LEU A 249 15.55 -8.62 -7.98
N GLY A 250 14.96 -7.60 -8.63
CA GLY A 250 14.01 -7.79 -9.72
C GLY A 250 14.62 -8.54 -10.92
N ILE A 251 15.85 -8.20 -11.30
CA ILE A 251 16.58 -8.93 -12.36
C ILE A 251 16.89 -10.38 -11.94
N ALA A 252 17.31 -10.60 -10.69
CA ALA A 252 17.59 -11.94 -10.19
C ALA A 252 16.34 -12.83 -10.16
N GLU A 253 15.18 -12.28 -9.81
CA GLU A 253 13.91 -13.00 -9.82
C GLU A 253 13.50 -13.42 -11.24
N GLN A 254 13.54 -12.51 -12.21
CA GLN A 254 13.24 -12.83 -13.61
C GLN A 254 14.22 -13.87 -14.20
N LEU A 255 15.51 -13.77 -13.87
CA LEU A 255 16.52 -14.75 -14.28
C LEU A 255 16.22 -16.15 -13.70
N LEU A 256 15.77 -16.22 -12.45
CA LEU A 256 15.38 -17.48 -11.82
C LEU A 256 14.15 -18.09 -12.51
N GLU A 257 13.14 -17.28 -12.82
CA GLU A 257 11.90 -17.74 -13.47
C GLU A 257 12.16 -18.42 -14.83
N ILE A 258 13.14 -17.92 -15.59
CA ILE A 258 13.52 -18.52 -16.89
C ILE A 258 14.65 -19.55 -16.79
N GLY A 259 15.07 -19.91 -15.57
CA GLY A 259 16.05 -20.97 -15.31
C GLY A 259 17.53 -20.56 -15.46
N ARG A 260 17.85 -19.28 -15.67
CA ARG A 260 19.24 -18.74 -15.71
C ARG A 260 19.80 -18.55 -14.29
N SER A 261 19.80 -19.63 -13.51
CA SER A 261 20.08 -19.61 -12.08
C SER A 261 21.49 -19.12 -11.72
N ALA A 262 22.49 -19.38 -12.57
CA ALA A 262 23.87 -18.91 -12.34
C ALA A 262 23.96 -17.37 -12.40
N GLU A 263 23.33 -16.75 -13.39
CA GLU A 263 23.29 -15.29 -13.52
C GLU A 263 22.39 -14.67 -12.44
N ALA A 264 21.27 -15.33 -12.10
CA ALA A 264 20.42 -14.91 -10.98
C ALA A 264 21.24 -14.80 -9.68
N LEU A 265 22.12 -15.78 -9.44
CA LEU A 265 23.00 -15.81 -8.26
C LEU A 265 24.02 -14.66 -8.27
N GLU A 266 24.56 -14.29 -9.43
CA GLU A 266 25.42 -13.13 -9.55
C GLU A 266 24.66 -11.83 -9.26
N TRP A 267 23.44 -11.70 -9.77
CA TRP A 267 22.62 -10.50 -9.60
C TRP A 267 22.15 -10.31 -8.15
N VAL A 268 21.63 -11.36 -7.49
CA VAL A 268 21.13 -11.26 -6.10
C VAL A 268 22.22 -10.85 -5.11
N ARG A 269 23.49 -11.18 -5.42
CA ARG A 269 24.67 -10.84 -4.61
C ARG A 269 25.22 -9.44 -4.86
N LYS A 270 24.78 -8.72 -5.89
CA LYS A 270 25.23 -7.34 -6.16
C LYS A 270 24.60 -6.36 -5.16
N SER A 271 25.42 -5.39 -4.73
CA SER A 271 24.94 -4.21 -4.03
C SER A 271 24.11 -3.34 -4.97
N GLY A 272 22.78 -3.45 -4.88
CA GLY A 272 21.82 -2.73 -5.72
C GLY A 272 21.20 -1.49 -5.07
N ARG A 273 19.98 -1.17 -5.52
CA ARG A 273 19.10 -0.17 -4.92
C ARG A 273 18.85 -0.50 -3.45
N ARG A 274 19.01 0.51 -2.60
CA ARG A 274 18.90 0.40 -1.13
C ARG A 274 17.72 1.20 -0.62
N THR A 275 17.02 0.65 0.36
CA THR A 275 16.19 1.41 1.29
C THR A 275 17.11 2.30 2.15
N PHE A 276 16.63 3.48 2.53
CA PHE A 276 17.38 4.32 3.48
C PHE A 276 17.52 3.55 4.81
N ASP A 277 18.68 3.64 5.46
CA ASP A 277 19.02 3.03 6.77
C ASP A 277 19.40 1.52 6.80
N GLU A 278 19.43 0.79 5.68
CA GLU A 278 19.90 -0.60 5.69
C GLU A 278 21.43 -0.74 5.52
N ALA A 279 22.06 -1.46 6.45
CA ALA A 279 23.44 -1.92 6.29
C ALA A 279 23.53 -3.01 5.19
N ASP A 280 24.50 -2.87 4.28
CA ASP A 280 24.76 -3.82 3.19
C ASP A 280 25.56 -5.03 3.70
N ASP A 281 25.00 -5.76 4.66
CA ASP A 281 25.54 -7.02 5.15
C ASP A 281 25.09 -8.22 4.30
N GLY A 282 24.23 -7.98 3.31
CA GLY A 282 23.64 -9.01 2.46
C GLY A 282 22.63 -9.92 3.15
N LEU A 283 22.14 -9.55 4.34
CA LEU A 283 21.24 -10.37 5.16
C LEU A 283 19.82 -9.80 5.26
N SER A 284 19.38 -8.97 4.31
CA SER A 284 17.96 -8.63 4.23
C SER A 284 17.13 -9.89 3.96
N PRO A 285 16.01 -10.11 4.68
CA PRO A 285 15.17 -11.29 4.48
C PRO A 285 14.74 -11.50 3.02
N GLU A 286 14.40 -10.43 2.31
CA GLU A 286 14.00 -10.47 0.89
C GLU A 286 15.13 -11.01 -0.01
N ARG A 287 16.36 -10.46 0.13
CA ARG A 287 17.52 -10.94 -0.64
C ARG A 287 17.85 -12.38 -0.30
N VAL A 288 17.82 -12.74 0.97
CA VAL A 288 18.16 -14.10 1.44
C VAL A 288 17.15 -15.12 0.95
N SER A 289 15.86 -14.83 1.01
CA SER A 289 14.81 -15.71 0.47
C SER A 289 15.05 -15.99 -1.02
N LEU A 290 15.31 -14.94 -1.81
CA LEU A 290 15.59 -15.09 -3.24
C LEU A 290 16.90 -15.85 -3.50
N GLU A 291 18.00 -15.51 -2.82
CA GLU A 291 19.28 -16.23 -2.99
C GLU A 291 19.13 -17.70 -2.59
N ALA A 292 18.41 -18.01 -1.52
CA ALA A 292 18.17 -19.39 -1.09
C ALA A 292 17.32 -20.16 -2.11
N ARG A 293 16.29 -19.53 -2.71
CA ARG A 293 15.52 -20.11 -3.84
C ARG A 293 16.41 -20.42 -5.04
N ILE A 294 17.34 -19.51 -5.37
CA ILE A 294 18.30 -19.71 -6.47
C ILE A 294 19.25 -20.87 -6.16
N LEU A 295 19.80 -20.92 -4.94
CA LEU A 295 20.68 -22.01 -4.50
C LEU A 295 19.95 -23.37 -4.53
N ASP A 296 18.72 -23.43 -4.04
CA ASP A 296 17.87 -24.63 -4.10
C ASP A 296 17.65 -25.10 -5.55
N ALA A 297 17.40 -24.15 -6.47
CA ALA A 297 17.23 -24.45 -7.90
C ALA A 297 18.53 -24.97 -8.57
N THR A 298 19.70 -24.50 -8.11
CA THR A 298 21.01 -25.03 -8.56
C THR A 298 21.44 -26.34 -7.88
N GLY A 299 20.66 -26.84 -6.92
CA GLY A 299 20.95 -28.08 -6.19
C GLY A 299 21.81 -27.89 -4.93
N ASP A 300 22.21 -26.67 -4.59
CA ASP A 300 23.02 -26.37 -3.39
C ASP A 300 22.12 -26.08 -2.17
N ARG A 301 21.32 -27.10 -1.80
CA ARG A 301 20.36 -26.99 -0.69
C ARG A 301 21.04 -26.74 0.65
N SER A 302 22.24 -27.27 0.86
CA SER A 302 22.97 -27.08 2.11
C SER A 302 23.41 -25.62 2.28
N ALA A 303 23.92 -24.98 1.23
CA ALA A 303 24.22 -23.54 1.27
C ALA A 303 22.95 -22.70 1.50
N ALA A 304 21.83 -23.06 0.87
CA ALA A 304 20.55 -22.38 1.07
C ALA A 304 20.09 -22.45 2.54
N GLN A 305 20.19 -23.62 3.19
CA GLN A 305 19.86 -23.77 4.61
C GLN A 305 20.78 -22.99 5.54
N VAL A 306 22.09 -23.02 5.27
CA VAL A 306 23.08 -22.23 6.03
C VAL A 306 22.78 -20.73 5.91
N LEU A 307 22.41 -20.26 4.73
CA LEU A 307 22.07 -18.87 4.48
C LEU A 307 20.80 -18.44 5.22
N ARG A 308 19.72 -19.22 5.13
CA ARG A 308 18.46 -18.96 5.86
C ARG A 308 18.71 -18.88 7.36
N TRP A 309 19.44 -19.84 7.93
CA TRP A 309 19.77 -19.85 9.35
C TRP A 309 20.65 -18.67 9.78
N ARG A 310 21.63 -18.29 8.95
CA ARG A 310 22.47 -17.12 9.21
C ARG A 310 21.64 -15.83 9.21
N CYS A 311 20.73 -15.67 8.26
CA CYS A 311 19.80 -14.54 8.21
C CYS A 311 18.91 -14.50 9.44
N PHE A 312 18.28 -15.63 9.80
CA PHE A 312 17.44 -15.72 10.99
C PHE A 312 18.18 -15.28 12.27
N LYS A 313 19.43 -15.74 12.46
CA LYS A 313 20.22 -15.36 13.63
C LYS A 313 20.58 -13.87 13.68
N ALA A 314 20.78 -13.25 12.52
CA ALA A 314 21.08 -11.82 12.45
C ALA A 314 19.82 -10.96 12.56
N ARG A 315 18.71 -11.42 11.96
CA ARG A 315 17.43 -10.73 11.84
C ARG A 315 16.31 -11.78 11.94
N PRO A 316 15.79 -12.03 13.15
CA PRO A 316 14.70 -12.99 13.34
C PRO A 316 13.49 -12.62 12.48
N SER A 317 13.22 -13.44 11.48
CA SER A 317 12.11 -13.29 10.55
C SER A 317 11.30 -14.56 10.57
N ALA A 318 9.99 -14.42 10.79
CA ALA A 318 9.07 -15.54 10.75
C ALA A 318 9.09 -16.21 9.36
N ASP A 319 9.13 -15.43 8.28
CA ASP A 319 9.11 -15.99 6.93
C ASP A 319 10.38 -16.79 6.60
N ILE A 320 11.56 -16.29 6.97
CA ILE A 320 12.82 -17.01 6.79
C ILE A 320 12.84 -18.31 7.60
N LEU A 321 12.30 -18.31 8.82
CA LEU A 321 12.18 -19.54 9.61
C LEU A 321 11.20 -20.53 8.94
N ARG A 322 10.05 -20.08 8.42
CA ARG A 322 9.10 -20.96 7.70
C ARG A 322 9.77 -21.61 6.49
N GLU A 323 10.52 -20.83 5.72
CA GLU A 323 11.28 -21.33 4.57
C GLU A 323 12.36 -22.34 4.97
N HIS A 324 13.06 -22.09 6.08
CA HIS A 324 14.06 -23.00 6.62
C HIS A 324 13.42 -24.34 6.99
N LEU A 325 12.38 -24.31 7.83
CA LEU A 325 11.70 -25.53 8.32
C LEU A 325 11.09 -26.34 7.18
N LYS A 326 10.49 -25.70 6.17
CA LYS A 326 9.85 -26.39 5.03
C LYS A 326 10.81 -27.28 4.22
N GLN A 327 12.11 -27.01 4.29
CA GLN A 327 13.13 -27.73 3.52
C GLN A 327 13.83 -28.82 4.35
N LEU A 328 13.52 -28.94 5.63
CA LEU A 328 14.05 -30.00 6.48
C LEU A 328 13.23 -31.29 6.30
N PRO A 329 13.84 -32.47 6.49
CA PRO A 329 13.10 -33.72 6.60
C PRO A 329 12.09 -33.66 7.75
N ASP A 330 11.01 -34.44 7.63
CA ASP A 330 10.05 -34.65 8.72
C ASP A 330 10.80 -35.02 10.02
N PHE A 331 10.36 -34.47 11.16
CA PHE A 331 10.93 -34.60 12.51
C PHE A 331 12.15 -33.71 12.84
N GLU A 332 12.96 -33.29 11.86
CA GLU A 332 14.05 -32.32 12.11
C GLU A 332 13.53 -30.87 12.23
N ASP A 333 12.35 -30.61 11.69
CA ASP A 333 11.66 -29.32 11.72
C ASP A 333 11.29 -28.90 13.15
N ILE A 334 10.77 -29.83 13.96
CA ILE A 334 10.40 -29.56 15.36
C ILE A 334 11.64 -29.15 16.17
N GLU A 335 12.73 -29.91 16.05
CA GLU A 335 13.97 -29.58 16.77
C GLU A 335 14.57 -28.25 16.28
N ALA A 336 14.48 -27.95 14.99
CA ALA A 336 14.95 -26.69 14.43
C ALA A 336 14.11 -25.51 14.89
N GLU A 337 12.79 -25.67 14.99
CA GLU A 337 11.88 -24.67 15.54
C GLU A 337 12.20 -24.38 17.01
N ASP A 338 12.36 -25.41 17.83
CA ASP A 338 12.73 -25.25 19.25
C ASP A 338 14.08 -24.52 19.41
N ARG A 339 15.07 -24.84 18.57
CA ARG A 339 16.35 -24.11 18.52
C ARG A 339 16.16 -22.65 18.15
N ALA A 340 15.28 -22.34 17.20
CA ALA A 340 15.00 -20.97 16.77
C ALA A 340 14.33 -20.16 17.90
N HIS A 341 13.39 -20.77 18.61
CA HIS A 341 12.71 -20.16 19.76
C HIS A 341 13.67 -19.93 20.93
N ALA A 342 14.51 -20.90 21.25
CA ALA A 342 15.54 -20.76 22.28
C ALA A 342 16.50 -19.61 21.94
N PHE A 343 16.96 -19.54 20.68
CA PHE A 343 17.81 -18.45 20.22
C PHE A 343 17.14 -17.08 20.37
N ALA A 344 15.88 -16.94 19.93
CA ALA A 344 15.14 -15.68 20.02
C ALA A 344 14.92 -15.24 21.48
N LEU A 345 14.72 -16.17 22.42
CA LEU A 345 14.58 -15.85 23.86
C LEU A 345 15.86 -15.31 24.50
N GLU A 346 17.04 -15.67 23.97
CA GLU A 346 18.36 -15.28 24.51
C GLU A 346 18.93 -14.01 23.85
N MET A 347 18.21 -13.42 22.90
CA MET A 347 18.68 -12.23 22.20
C MET A 347 18.83 -11.02 23.12
N ALA A 348 19.86 -10.20 22.85
CA ALA A 348 20.15 -8.99 23.62
C ALA A 348 19.08 -7.89 23.45
N GLU A 349 18.34 -7.93 22.35
CA GLU A 349 17.29 -6.98 21.94
C GLU A 349 15.90 -7.65 22.07
N PRO A 350 15.25 -7.55 23.23
CA PRO A 350 13.97 -8.22 23.48
C PRO A 350 12.83 -7.67 22.63
N GLU A 351 12.92 -6.44 22.12
CA GLU A 351 11.90 -5.85 21.25
C GLU A 351 11.84 -6.58 19.90
N VAL A 352 13.00 -6.92 19.34
CA VAL A 352 13.13 -7.69 18.09
C VAL A 352 12.59 -9.11 18.28
N ALA A 353 12.94 -9.75 19.38
CA ALA A 353 12.45 -11.08 19.72
C ALA A 353 10.92 -11.09 19.96
N LEU A 354 10.38 -10.04 20.61
CA LEU A 354 8.94 -9.89 20.81
C LEU A 354 8.21 -9.80 19.47
N GLN A 355 8.69 -8.94 18.56
CA GLN A 355 8.09 -8.81 17.22
C GLN A 355 8.10 -10.15 16.48
N PHE A 356 9.23 -10.88 16.51
CA PHE A 356 9.32 -12.22 15.93
C PHE A 356 8.27 -13.19 16.52
N PHE A 357 8.08 -13.26 17.84
CA PHE A 357 7.09 -14.16 18.44
C PHE A 357 5.64 -13.77 18.12
N LEU A 358 5.37 -12.49 17.89
CA LEU A 358 4.06 -12.03 17.42
C LEU A 358 3.81 -12.46 15.97
N ASP A 359 4.83 -12.39 15.12
CA ASP A 359 4.76 -12.80 13.70
C ASP A 359 4.79 -14.33 13.51
N TRP A 360 5.38 -15.07 14.47
CA TRP A 360 5.39 -16.55 14.58
C TRP A 360 4.23 -17.11 15.46
N PRO A 361 3.14 -16.35 15.64
CA PRO A 361 2.14 -16.43 16.71
C PRO A 361 2.43 -17.28 17.99
N ARG A 362 3.61 -17.20 18.60
CA ARG A 362 3.94 -17.87 19.88
C ARG A 362 3.77 -16.92 21.06
N LEU A 363 2.51 -16.67 21.41
CA LEU A 363 2.12 -15.78 22.51
C LEU A 363 2.65 -16.23 23.88
N ASP A 364 2.78 -17.55 24.06
CA ASP A 364 3.39 -18.16 25.24
C ASP A 364 4.87 -17.75 25.40
N LEU A 365 5.62 -17.74 24.30
CA LEU A 365 7.03 -17.34 24.30
C LEU A 365 7.19 -15.81 24.38
N ALA A 366 6.30 -15.05 23.74
CA ALA A 366 6.23 -13.60 23.93
C ALA A 366 5.99 -13.24 25.40
N ALA A 367 5.05 -13.92 26.07
CA ALA A 367 4.79 -13.74 27.49
C ALA A 367 5.99 -14.15 28.35
N LYS A 368 6.66 -15.26 28.02
CA LYS A 368 7.89 -15.71 28.70
C LYS A 368 9.01 -14.66 28.58
N LEU A 369 9.20 -14.08 27.40
CA LEU A 369 10.18 -13.03 27.15
C LEU A 369 9.92 -11.79 28.01
N ILE A 370 8.66 -11.35 28.07
CA ILE A 370 8.24 -10.19 28.86
C ILE A 370 8.45 -10.42 30.36
N THR A 371 8.06 -11.60 30.84
CA THR A 371 8.14 -11.96 32.26
C THR A 371 9.58 -12.22 32.73
N THR A 372 10.46 -12.67 31.84
CA THR A 372 11.90 -12.86 32.14
C THR A 372 12.64 -11.53 32.22
N HIS A 373 12.27 -10.54 31.38
CA HIS A 373 12.94 -9.24 31.30
C HIS A 373 12.01 -8.06 31.59
N PRO A 374 11.33 -8.01 32.76
CA PRO A 374 10.30 -7.00 33.03
C PRO A 374 10.85 -5.56 33.02
N HIS A 375 12.14 -5.39 33.32
CA HIS A 375 12.81 -4.10 33.38
C HIS A 375 13.19 -3.51 32.01
N ARG A 376 13.14 -4.30 30.93
CA ARG A 376 13.45 -3.84 29.57
C ARG A 376 12.29 -3.06 28.95
N TRP A 377 11.06 -3.27 29.43
CA TRP A 377 9.87 -2.60 28.93
C TRP A 377 9.66 -1.27 29.66
N ASP A 378 9.99 -0.16 29.00
CA ASP A 378 9.90 1.20 29.58
C ASP A 378 8.61 1.95 29.19
N GLY A 379 7.73 1.32 28.40
CA GLY A 379 6.49 1.92 27.88
C GLY A 379 6.70 2.96 26.75
N GLY A 380 7.92 3.08 26.21
CA GLY A 380 8.28 3.97 25.12
C GLY A 380 7.61 3.61 23.80
N ASP A 381 7.44 2.32 23.51
CA ASP A 381 6.80 1.79 22.31
C ASP A 381 5.27 1.77 22.40
N TRP A 382 4.71 2.96 22.65
CA TRP A 382 3.28 3.18 22.87
C TRP A 382 2.38 2.78 21.68
N HIS A 383 2.96 2.59 20.48
CA HIS A 383 2.23 2.20 19.28
C HIS A 383 2.04 0.68 19.16
N ILE A 384 2.88 -0.14 19.82
CA ILE A 384 2.87 -1.61 19.78
C ILE A 384 2.39 -2.19 21.12
N LEU A 385 3.02 -1.80 22.23
CA LEU A 385 2.84 -2.46 23.53
C LEU A 385 1.38 -2.52 24.02
N PRO A 386 0.50 -1.52 23.80
CA PRO A 386 -0.91 -1.64 24.20
C PRO A 386 -1.66 -2.74 23.46
N LYS A 387 -1.31 -3.00 22.19
CA LYS A 387 -1.92 -4.07 21.40
C LYS A 387 -1.45 -5.43 21.91
N VAL A 388 -0.15 -5.56 22.18
CA VAL A 388 0.46 -6.77 22.73
C VAL A 388 -0.13 -7.10 24.11
N ALA A 389 -0.22 -6.12 25.00
CA ALA A 389 -0.84 -6.31 26.31
C ALA A 389 -2.30 -6.77 26.19
N GLY A 390 -3.05 -6.23 25.22
CA GLY A 390 -4.42 -6.66 24.94
C GLY A 390 -4.53 -8.09 24.39
N LEU A 391 -3.54 -8.56 23.61
CA LEU A 391 -3.49 -9.95 23.12
C LEU A 391 -3.18 -10.94 24.25
N LEU A 392 -2.35 -10.53 25.21
CA LEU A 392 -1.87 -11.39 26.29
C LEU A 392 -2.77 -11.41 27.53
N GLU A 393 -3.71 -10.48 27.68
CA GLU A 393 -4.39 -10.27 28.98
C GLU A 393 -5.29 -11.42 29.43
N HIS A 394 -5.77 -12.27 28.52
CA HIS A 394 -6.59 -13.42 28.86
C HIS A 394 -5.76 -14.65 29.25
N ASP A 395 -4.82 -15.06 28.38
CA ASP A 395 -4.06 -16.31 28.57
C ASP A 395 -2.75 -16.12 29.34
N HIS A 396 -2.23 -14.89 29.37
CA HIS A 396 -0.94 -14.54 29.97
C HIS A 396 -1.03 -13.24 30.81
N PRO A 397 -1.88 -13.20 31.85
CA PRO A 397 -2.24 -11.98 32.58
C PRO A 397 -1.05 -11.31 33.30
N LEU A 398 -0.03 -12.07 33.70
CA LEU A 398 1.19 -11.53 34.30
C LEU A 398 2.00 -10.68 33.30
N ALA A 399 2.17 -11.16 32.06
CA ALA A 399 2.87 -10.43 31.01
C ALA A 399 2.12 -9.13 30.64
N ALA A 400 0.80 -9.22 30.49
CA ALA A 400 -0.04 -8.05 30.25
C ALA A 400 0.06 -7.02 31.38
N THR A 401 0.11 -7.46 32.65
CA THR A 401 0.29 -6.59 33.81
C THR A 401 1.62 -5.85 33.77
N ILE A 402 2.72 -6.52 33.40
CA ILE A 402 4.05 -5.88 33.25
C ILE A 402 3.97 -4.76 32.20
N LEU A 403 3.42 -5.06 31.02
CA LEU A 403 3.31 -4.07 29.95
C LEU A 403 2.41 -2.89 30.31
N TYR A 404 1.24 -3.14 30.92
CA TYR A 404 0.33 -2.07 31.35
C TYR A 404 0.95 -1.19 32.44
N ARG A 405 1.71 -1.76 33.39
CA ARG A 405 2.45 -0.97 34.40
C ARG A 405 3.53 -0.12 33.74
N ALA A 406 4.34 -0.69 32.83
CA ALA A 406 5.36 0.06 32.08
C ALA A 406 4.77 1.24 31.29
N LEU A 407 3.67 1.00 30.56
CA LEU A 407 2.94 2.03 29.81
C LEU A 407 2.39 3.13 30.72
N LEU A 408 1.81 2.75 31.86
CA LEU A 408 1.24 3.69 32.82
C LEU A 408 2.33 4.54 33.48
N ASP A 409 3.41 3.92 33.94
CA ASP A 409 4.55 4.60 34.55
C ASP A 409 5.15 5.61 33.56
N ASN A 410 5.39 5.22 32.30
CA ASN A 410 5.89 6.12 31.25
C ASN A 410 5.01 7.37 31.05
N ILE A 411 3.69 7.19 31.01
CA ILE A 411 2.72 8.28 30.82
C ILE A 411 2.77 9.27 31.99
N LEU A 412 2.84 8.76 33.23
CA LEU A 412 2.79 9.58 34.43
C LEU A 412 4.12 10.30 34.69
N ASP A 413 5.24 9.59 34.54
CA ASP A 413 6.60 10.13 34.69
C ASP A 413 6.86 11.26 33.70
N ARG A 414 6.51 11.05 32.42
CA ARG A 414 6.68 12.06 31.35
C ARG A 414 5.57 13.12 31.31
N ALA A 415 4.63 13.08 32.26
CA ALA A 415 3.53 14.04 32.35
C ALA A 415 2.69 14.20 31.05
N ARG A 416 2.50 13.11 30.29
CA ARG A 416 1.82 13.14 28.98
C ARG A 416 0.30 13.31 29.13
N SER A 417 -0.14 14.55 29.36
CA SER A 417 -1.55 14.88 29.69
C SER A 417 -2.58 14.39 28.67
N LYS A 418 -2.24 14.40 27.37
CA LYS A 418 -3.08 13.87 26.29
C LYS A 418 -3.30 12.35 26.40
N ALA A 419 -2.36 11.62 27.00
CA ALA A 419 -2.41 10.16 27.16
C ALA A 419 -3.06 9.70 28.48
N TYR A 420 -3.50 10.61 29.36
CA TYR A 420 -4.10 10.24 30.65
C TYR A 420 -5.38 9.41 30.54
N GLY A 421 -6.14 9.56 29.46
CA GLY A 421 -7.29 8.68 29.19
C GLY A 421 -6.86 7.22 29.01
N HIS A 422 -5.77 6.97 28.27
CA HIS A 422 -5.20 5.63 28.13
C HIS A 422 -4.64 5.11 29.45
N GLY A 423 -3.92 5.95 30.20
CA GLY A 423 -3.42 5.58 31.52
C GLY A 423 -4.52 5.12 32.48
N ALA A 424 -5.64 5.85 32.55
CA ALA A 424 -6.76 5.47 33.41
C ALA A 424 -7.36 4.12 32.99
N LYS A 425 -7.48 3.87 31.68
CA LYS A 425 -7.90 2.58 31.14
C LYS A 425 -6.93 1.45 31.52
N TYR A 426 -5.62 1.67 31.44
CA TYR A 426 -4.61 0.69 31.84
C TYR A 426 -4.71 0.38 33.33
N LEU A 427 -4.90 1.39 34.19
CA LEU A 427 -5.10 1.17 35.62
C LEU A 427 -6.36 0.34 35.91
N GLY A 428 -7.46 0.60 35.20
CA GLY A 428 -8.67 -0.22 35.30
C GLY A 428 -8.43 -1.68 34.91
N LYS A 429 -7.72 -1.93 33.80
CA LYS A 429 -7.33 -3.29 33.39
C LYS A 429 -6.43 -3.97 34.43
N LEU A 430 -5.45 -3.25 34.98
CA LEU A 430 -4.58 -3.76 36.04
C LEU A 430 -5.37 -4.18 37.28
N GLY A 431 -6.47 -3.48 37.61
CA GLY A 431 -7.36 -3.86 38.71
C GLY A 431 -8.11 -5.16 38.44
N LEU A 432 -8.55 -5.38 37.20
CA LEU A 432 -9.22 -6.63 36.79
C LEU A 432 -8.26 -7.83 36.84
N LEU A 433 -7.02 -7.64 36.38
CA LEU A 433 -6.00 -8.71 36.35
C LEU A 433 -5.42 -9.03 37.73
N ALA A 434 -5.56 -8.14 38.71
CA ALA A 434 -4.91 -8.26 40.02
C ALA A 434 -5.26 -9.57 40.76
N GLY A 435 -6.53 -10.01 40.67
CA GLY A 435 -6.98 -11.23 41.36
C GLY A 435 -6.26 -12.50 40.91
N GLU A 436 -5.88 -12.58 39.64
CA GLU A 436 -5.15 -13.71 39.06
C GLU A 436 -3.64 -13.54 39.17
N VAL A 437 -3.15 -12.30 39.05
CA VAL A 437 -1.71 -12.01 38.96
C VAL A 437 -1.06 -11.89 40.33
N ASP A 438 -1.71 -11.28 41.31
CA ASP A 438 -1.11 -11.07 42.63
C ASP A 438 -0.68 -12.40 43.29
N PRO A 439 -1.43 -13.51 43.23
CA PRO A 439 -0.99 -14.80 43.79
C PRO A 439 0.25 -15.42 43.10
N ILE A 440 0.43 -15.19 41.79
CA ILE A 440 1.49 -15.83 40.97
C ILE A 440 2.68 -14.90 40.69
N ARG A 441 2.66 -13.67 41.24
CA ARG A 441 3.67 -12.64 40.95
C ARG A 441 5.08 -13.09 41.39
N PRO A 442 6.14 -12.76 40.63
CA PRO A 442 7.51 -12.96 41.08
C PRO A 442 7.82 -12.16 42.35
N GLY A 443 8.70 -12.65 43.22
CA GLY A 443 9.01 -12.01 44.51
C GLY A 443 9.53 -10.56 44.42
N GLY A 444 10.08 -10.14 43.29
CA GLY A 444 10.50 -8.75 43.03
C GLY A 444 9.36 -7.80 42.60
N MET A 445 8.16 -8.32 42.33
CA MET A 445 7.02 -7.54 41.86
C MET A 445 6.04 -7.27 43.02
N VAL A 446 5.74 -6.00 43.25
CA VAL A 446 4.74 -5.60 44.26
C VAL A 446 3.32 -5.95 43.80
N ASP A 447 2.45 -6.28 44.76
CA ASP A 447 1.02 -6.50 44.49
C ASP A 447 0.32 -5.23 43.97
N HIS A 448 -0.87 -5.40 43.40
CA HIS A 448 -1.61 -4.28 42.80
C HIS A 448 -1.94 -3.18 43.81
N ALA A 449 -2.33 -3.53 45.04
CA ALA A 449 -2.69 -2.55 46.07
C ALA A 449 -1.50 -1.65 46.43
N THR A 450 -0.32 -2.25 46.61
CA THR A 450 0.93 -1.56 46.89
C THR A 450 1.39 -0.71 45.71
N TYR A 451 1.28 -1.23 44.48
CA TYR A 451 1.55 -0.47 43.26
C TYR A 451 0.67 0.78 43.15
N LEU A 452 -0.64 0.64 43.36
CA LEU A 452 -1.60 1.74 43.34
C LEU A 452 -1.30 2.79 44.43
N ALA A 453 -0.95 2.36 45.63
CA ALA A 453 -0.55 3.25 46.72
C ALA A 453 0.73 4.04 46.36
N LYS A 454 1.72 3.38 45.73
CA LYS A 454 2.93 4.02 45.22
C LYS A 454 2.61 5.07 44.16
N LEU A 455 1.74 4.77 43.20
CA LEU A 455 1.31 5.72 42.17
C LEU A 455 0.66 6.96 42.77
N LYS A 456 -0.24 6.79 43.75
CA LYS A 456 -0.89 7.90 44.46
C LYS A 456 0.12 8.81 45.17
N THR A 457 1.14 8.23 45.80
CA THR A 457 2.19 8.97 46.51
C THR A 457 3.18 9.66 45.57
N ALA A 458 3.57 9.01 44.46
CA ALA A 458 4.53 9.55 43.50
C ALA A 458 3.93 10.63 42.58
N HIS A 459 2.64 10.53 42.27
CA HIS A 459 1.97 11.41 41.30
C HIS A 459 0.72 12.14 41.85
N PRO A 460 0.77 12.76 43.06
CA PRO A 460 -0.43 13.32 43.70
C PRO A 460 -1.00 14.53 42.93
N ARG A 461 -0.14 15.25 42.19
CA ARG A 461 -0.52 16.48 41.46
C ARG A 461 -1.07 16.24 40.05
N LYS A 462 -1.17 14.98 39.59
CA LYS A 462 -1.71 14.65 38.26
C LYS A 462 -3.25 14.62 38.29
N SER A 463 -3.89 15.72 38.72
CA SER A 463 -5.33 15.80 38.96
C SER A 463 -6.17 15.37 37.75
N GLY A 464 -5.76 15.74 36.54
CA GLY A 464 -6.45 15.34 35.30
C GLY A 464 -6.38 13.84 34.98
N PHE A 465 -5.40 13.11 35.52
CA PHE A 465 -5.37 11.65 35.46
C PHE A 465 -6.33 11.05 36.50
N TRP A 466 -6.21 11.49 37.77
CA TRP A 466 -7.02 10.97 38.87
C TRP A 466 -8.53 11.21 38.70
N ALA A 467 -8.93 12.34 38.11
CA ALA A 467 -10.33 12.60 37.76
C ALA A 467 -10.90 11.50 36.84
N ARG A 468 -10.12 11.09 35.81
CA ARG A 468 -10.53 10.05 34.86
C ARG A 468 -10.54 8.64 35.46
N VAL A 469 -9.74 8.39 36.49
CA VAL A 469 -9.78 7.12 37.24
C VAL A 469 -11.05 7.03 38.08
N GLY A 470 -11.46 8.13 38.73
CA GLY A 470 -12.70 8.20 39.51
C GLY A 470 -13.97 8.13 38.65
N ASP A 471 -13.95 8.65 37.42
CA ASP A 471 -15.06 8.53 36.46
C ASP A 471 -15.21 7.10 35.88
N GLY A 472 -14.26 6.20 36.15
CA GLY A 472 -14.18 4.84 35.62
C GLY A 472 -14.66 3.73 36.56
N GLU A 473 -15.15 4.04 37.77
CA GLU A 473 -15.88 3.05 38.56
C GLU A 473 -17.13 2.60 37.77
N PRO A 474 -17.40 1.29 37.61
CA PRO A 474 -18.59 0.84 36.92
C PRO A 474 -19.81 1.38 37.67
N LYS A 475 -20.59 2.26 37.04
CA LYS A 475 -21.93 2.60 37.52
C LYS A 475 -22.66 1.29 37.80
N ALA A 476 -23.03 1.08 39.07
CA ALA A 476 -23.86 -0.05 39.47
C ALA A 476 -25.01 -0.22 38.47
N PRO A 477 -25.31 -1.44 38.02
CA PRO A 477 -26.35 -1.65 37.03
C PRO A 477 -27.64 -1.06 37.60
N GLN A 478 -28.12 0.01 36.97
CA GLN A 478 -29.47 0.49 37.24
C GLN A 478 -30.38 -0.69 36.94
N ALA A 479 -31.10 -1.16 37.95
CA ALA A 479 -32.11 -2.18 37.82
C ALA A 479 -33.17 -1.69 36.83
N SER A 480 -32.96 -1.96 35.54
CA SER A 480 -34.03 -1.88 34.55
C SER A 480 -35.02 -2.98 34.94
N GLY A 481 -36.25 -2.57 35.23
CA GLY A 481 -37.30 -3.45 35.74
C GLY A 481 -37.49 -4.65 34.83
N ALA A 482 -37.00 -5.81 35.27
CA ALA A 482 -37.27 -7.09 34.65
C ALA A 482 -38.77 -7.35 34.73
N ARG A 483 -39.47 -7.19 33.59
CA ARG A 483 -40.73 -7.92 33.36
C ARG A 483 -40.38 -9.40 33.43
N ARG A 484 -40.78 -10.03 34.54
CA ARG A 484 -40.73 -11.49 34.71
C ARG A 484 -41.50 -12.15 33.56
N PRO A 485 -40.95 -13.16 32.88
CA PRO A 485 -41.76 -14.10 32.12
C PRO A 485 -42.59 -14.91 33.12
N VAL A 486 -43.92 -14.88 32.96
CA VAL A 486 -44.83 -15.81 33.62
C VAL A 486 -44.62 -17.16 32.94
N TRP A 487 -44.00 -18.10 33.64
CA TRP A 487 -44.00 -19.50 33.24
C TRP A 487 -45.35 -20.09 33.67
N ILE A 488 -46.19 -20.39 32.68
CA ILE A 488 -47.35 -21.27 32.88
C ILE A 488 -46.77 -22.66 33.16
N LYS A 489 -47.10 -23.20 34.33
CA LYS A 489 -46.91 -24.60 34.65
C LYS A 489 -47.98 -25.40 33.91
N ASP A 490 -47.55 -26.29 33.03
CA ASP A 490 -48.29 -27.52 32.74
C ASP A 490 -47.54 -28.65 33.45
N ASP A 491 -47.96 -28.94 34.69
CA ASP A 491 -47.63 -30.18 35.38
C ASP A 491 -48.81 -31.14 35.16
N GLY A 492 -48.54 -32.28 34.52
CA GLY A 492 -49.18 -33.53 34.89
C GLY A 492 -48.47 -34.12 36.10
#